data_AF-A0A060Z956-F1
#
_entry.id   AF-A0A060Z956-F1
#
_cell.length_a   1.000
_cell.length_b   1.000
_cell.length_c   1.000
_cell.angle_alpha   90.00
_cell.angle_beta   90.00
_cell.angle_gamma   90.00
#
_symmetry.space_group_name_H-M   'P 1'
#
loop_
_entity.id
_entity.type
_entity.pdbx_description
1 polymer ?
#
loop_
_entity_poly.entity_id
_entity_poly.type
_entity_poly.pdbx_seq_one_letter_code
_entity_poly.pdbx_strand_id
1 'polypeptide(L)'
;MQLMCQERGLQLPGTSTPVGAFLDIVAKCEISRVLLLMLLEPPPQKLLPEHAQTLERYAWESFDPHSQVTFLPENVFLLLQSVVMACQEKDTESLKSLQPELWPLLSAEQNHLLHLVVQERITPSGQGI
;
A
#
# COMPACT_ATOMS: atom_id res chain seq x y z
N MET A 1 5.23 5.61 13.48
CA MET A 1 4.85 7.03 13.21
C MET A 1 3.58 7.49 13.92
N GLN A 2 2.56 6.65 14.09
CA GLN A 2 1.35 7.00 14.87
C GLN A 2 1.65 7.45 16.31
N LEU A 3 2.57 6.79 17.01
CA LEU A 3 2.96 7.16 18.39
C LEU A 3 3.51 8.59 18.50
N MET A 4 4.36 9.00 17.54
CA MET A 4 4.97 10.34 17.54
C MET A 4 3.96 11.46 17.29
N CYS A 5 2.87 11.17 16.59
CA CYS A 5 1.78 12.13 16.37
C CYS A 5 0.93 12.30 17.62
N GLN A 6 0.79 11.24 18.43
CA GLN A 6 0.03 11.22 19.66
C GLN A 6 0.71 12.04 20.78
N GLU A 7 2.03 11.97 20.89
CA GLU A 7 2.78 12.71 21.94
C GLU A 7 2.85 14.23 21.72
N ARG A 8 2.56 14.72 20.51
CA ARG A 8 2.67 16.14 20.16
C ARG A 8 1.35 16.92 20.20
N GLY A 9 0.25 16.30 20.63
CA GLY A 9 -1.05 16.98 20.74
C GLY A 9 -1.67 17.39 19.40
N LEU A 10 -1.30 16.71 18.31
CA LEU A 10 -1.71 17.03 16.93
C LEU A 10 -2.91 16.19 16.45
N GLN A 11 -3.71 15.67 17.38
CA GLN A 11 -4.94 14.93 17.14
C GLN A 11 -6.14 15.77 17.57
N LEU A 12 -7.24 15.72 16.80
CA LEU A 12 -8.54 16.21 17.30
C LEU A 12 -8.97 15.31 18.47
N PRO A 13 -9.55 15.86 19.56
CA PRO A 13 -9.99 15.06 20.69
C PRO A 13 -10.98 13.98 20.23
N GLY A 14 -10.60 12.70 20.36
CA GLY A 14 -11.44 11.56 20.01
C GLY A 14 -11.18 10.90 18.66
N THR A 15 -10.21 11.35 17.86
CA THR A 15 -9.88 10.73 16.57
C THR A 15 -8.38 10.45 16.42
N SER A 16 -8.02 9.25 15.95
CA SER A 16 -6.65 8.84 15.65
C SER A 16 -6.09 9.39 14.32
N THR A 17 -6.82 10.33 13.69
CA THR A 17 -6.48 10.92 12.39
C THR A 17 -5.44 12.04 12.53
N PRO A 18 -4.34 12.01 11.76
CA PRO A 18 -3.40 13.12 11.66
C PRO A 18 -4.07 14.37 11.07
N VAL A 19 -3.59 15.57 11.43
CA VAL A 19 -4.11 16.84 10.88
C VAL A 19 -3.19 17.40 9.80
N GLY A 20 -3.76 17.85 8.67
CA GLY A 20 -3.08 18.68 7.67
C GLY A 20 -1.92 17.99 6.92
N ALA A 21 -0.78 18.67 6.76
CA ALA A 21 0.38 18.21 5.97
C ALA A 21 0.93 16.82 6.37
N PHE A 22 0.63 16.34 7.57
CA PHE A 22 1.00 14.99 7.99
C PHE A 22 0.17 13.92 7.29
N LEU A 23 -1.06 14.22 6.86
CA LEU A 23 -1.88 13.29 6.09
C LEU A 23 -1.23 12.94 4.76
N ASP A 24 -0.69 13.93 4.03
CA ASP A 24 -0.01 13.70 2.76
C ASP A 24 1.24 12.83 2.93
N ILE A 25 1.98 13.02 4.03
CA ILE A 25 3.15 12.21 4.36
C ILE A 25 2.71 10.78 4.68
N VAL A 26 1.69 10.61 5.52
CA VAL A 26 1.15 9.31 5.90
C VAL A 26 0.61 8.57 4.68
N ALA A 27 -0.12 9.25 3.78
CA ALA A 27 -0.59 8.72 2.52
C ALA A 27 0.57 8.22 1.64
N LYS A 28 1.62 9.04 1.45
CA LYS A 28 2.80 8.65 0.68
C LYS A 28 3.49 7.42 1.26
N CYS A 29 3.68 7.39 2.58
CA CYS A 29 4.28 6.26 3.27
C CYS A 29 3.43 5.00 3.16
N GLU A 30 2.10 5.11 3.24
CA GLU A 30 1.17 3.99 3.10
C GLU A 30 1.29 3.33 1.72
N ILE A 31 1.20 4.14 0.67
CA ILE A 31 1.32 3.68 -0.72
C ILE A 31 2.66 2.96 -0.92
N SER A 32 3.77 3.60 -0.52
CA SER A 32 5.10 3.01 -0.68
C SER A 32 5.25 1.72 0.13
N ARG A 33 4.67 1.65 1.34
CA ARG A 33 4.67 0.45 2.18
C ARG A 33 3.95 -0.71 1.51
N VAL A 34 2.75 -0.48 0.96
CA VAL A 34 1.99 -1.50 0.23
C VAL A 34 2.79 -2.02 -0.96
N LEU A 35 3.34 -1.12 -1.78
CA LEU A 35 4.14 -1.50 -2.96
C LEU A 35 5.41 -2.28 -2.57
N LEU A 36 6.09 -1.89 -1.49
CA LEU A 36 7.26 -2.61 -0.98
C LEU A 36 6.89 -4.00 -0.45
N LEU A 37 5.75 -4.15 0.22
CA LEU A 37 5.28 -5.46 0.68
C LEU A 37 4.91 -6.37 -0.50
N MET A 38 4.35 -5.83 -1.58
CA MET A 38 4.13 -6.57 -2.82
C MET A 38 5.44 -6.93 -3.52
N LEU A 39 6.44 -6.05 -3.52
CA LEU A 39 7.73 -6.32 -4.15
C LEU A 39 8.54 -7.38 -3.40
N LEU A 40 8.63 -7.24 -2.07
CA LEU A 40 9.55 -8.03 -1.25
C LEU A 40 8.99 -9.38 -0.79
N GLU A 41 7.66 -9.52 -0.78
CA GLU A 41 6.93 -10.72 -0.31
C GLU A 41 7.59 -11.39 0.91
N PRO A 42 7.76 -10.67 2.02
CA PRO A 42 8.51 -11.19 3.15
C PRO A 42 7.85 -12.46 3.69
N PRO A 43 8.64 -13.50 4.03
CA PRO A 43 8.07 -14.74 4.55
C PRO A 43 7.37 -14.47 5.90
N PRO A 44 6.34 -15.27 6.28
CA PRO A 44 5.53 -15.00 7.47
C PRO A 44 6.33 -14.80 8.76
N GLN A 45 7.48 -15.47 8.91
CA GLN A 45 8.33 -15.33 10.10
C GLN A 45 9.04 -13.97 10.20
N LYS A 46 9.18 -13.25 9.08
CA LYS A 46 9.82 -11.92 9.00
C LYS A 46 8.79 -10.80 8.81
N LEU A 47 7.52 -11.13 8.62
CA LEU A 47 6.45 -10.16 8.48
C LEU A 47 6.08 -9.60 9.86
N LEU A 48 6.39 -8.33 10.09
CA LEU A 48 5.98 -7.66 11.33
C LEU A 48 4.44 -7.56 11.41
N PRO A 49 3.84 -7.62 12.61
CA PRO A 49 2.38 -7.52 12.76
C PRO A 49 1.76 -6.28 12.11
N GLU A 50 2.47 -5.15 12.15
CA GLU A 50 2.05 -3.90 11.50
C GLU A 50 1.97 -4.00 9.96
N HIS A 51 2.78 -4.86 9.34
CA HIS A 51 2.76 -5.10 7.91
C HIS A 51 1.63 -6.07 7.55
N ALA A 52 1.39 -7.10 8.37
CA ALA A 52 0.23 -7.98 8.22
C ALA A 52 -1.09 -7.18 8.29
N GLN A 53 -1.24 -6.33 9.30
CA GLN A 53 -2.40 -5.42 9.44
C GLN A 53 -2.54 -4.43 8.28
N THR A 54 -1.43 -4.09 7.62
CA THR A 54 -1.48 -3.27 6.40
C THR A 54 -2.11 -4.05 5.28
N LEU A 55 -1.63 -5.27 5.01
CA LEU A 55 -2.17 -6.11 3.94
C LEU A 55 -3.63 -6.52 4.19
N GLU A 56 -4.00 -6.79 5.44
CA GLU A 56 -5.38 -7.09 5.84
C GLU A 56 -6.36 -5.97 5.45
N ARG A 57 -5.95 -4.69 5.55
CA ARG A 57 -6.79 -3.55 5.13
C ARG A 57 -7.04 -3.48 3.62
N TYR A 58 -6.17 -4.12 2.83
CA TYR A 58 -6.31 -4.20 1.38
C TYR A 58 -6.84 -5.57 0.91
N ALA A 59 -7.13 -6.49 1.85
CA ALA A 59 -7.68 -7.79 1.53
C ALA A 59 -9.17 -7.70 1.18
N TRP A 60 -9.65 -8.65 0.38
CA TRP A 60 -11.06 -8.71 -0.03
C TRP A 60 -12.04 -8.83 1.15
N GLU A 61 -11.64 -9.38 2.28
CA GLU A 61 -12.53 -9.62 3.43
C GLU A 61 -12.80 -8.37 4.27
N SER A 62 -12.06 -7.27 4.05
CA SER A 62 -12.13 -6.06 4.87
C SER A 62 -13.07 -4.97 4.31
N PHE A 63 -14.20 -5.35 3.70
CA PHE A 63 -15.28 -4.41 3.33
C PHE A 63 -16.02 -3.83 4.56
N ASP A 64 -15.31 -3.50 5.62
CA ASP A 64 -15.84 -2.66 6.68
C ASP A 64 -15.67 -1.19 6.26
N PRO A 65 -16.75 -0.43 6.03
CA PRO A 65 -16.68 1.01 5.74
C PRO A 65 -15.91 1.80 6.82
N HIS A 66 -15.81 1.27 8.05
CA HIS A 66 -15.05 1.87 9.14
C HIS A 66 -13.54 1.56 9.10
N SER A 67 -13.10 0.61 8.26
CA SER A 67 -11.68 0.26 8.06
C SER A 67 -11.01 1.07 6.94
N GLN A 68 -11.77 1.90 6.23
CA GLN A 68 -11.25 2.73 5.16
C GLN A 68 -10.09 3.59 5.66
N VAL A 69 -9.00 3.55 4.91
CA VAL A 69 -7.84 4.39 5.11
C VAL A 69 -8.25 5.84 4.84
N THR A 70 -8.74 6.54 5.87
CA THR A 70 -9.32 7.89 5.80
C THR A 70 -8.39 8.97 5.25
N PHE A 71 -7.13 8.64 5.03
CA PHE A 71 -6.10 9.55 4.52
C PHE A 71 -5.69 9.30 3.07
N LEU A 72 -6.27 8.31 2.38
CA LEU A 72 -6.07 8.09 0.94
C LEU A 72 -7.33 8.49 0.16
N PRO A 73 -7.18 9.10 -1.04
CA PRO A 73 -8.29 9.23 -1.97
C PRO A 73 -8.87 7.84 -2.30
N GLU A 74 -10.20 7.74 -2.35
CA GLU A 74 -10.93 6.47 -2.55
C GLU A 74 -10.45 5.73 -3.80
N ASN A 75 -10.26 6.44 -4.91
CA ASN A 75 -9.76 5.86 -6.16
C ASN A 75 -8.35 5.25 -6.02
N VAL A 76 -7.45 5.89 -5.27
CA VAL A 76 -6.10 5.37 -5.02
C VAL A 76 -6.17 4.13 -4.14
N PHE A 77 -7.02 4.16 -3.11
CA PHE A 77 -7.23 3.03 -2.22
C PHE A 77 -7.74 1.80 -2.99
N LEU A 78 -8.79 1.96 -3.80
CA LEU A 78 -9.37 0.88 -4.61
C LEU A 78 -8.36 0.30 -5.60
N LEU A 79 -7.61 1.15 -6.31
CA LEU A 79 -6.58 0.68 -7.24
C LEU A 79 -5.45 -0.07 -6.53
N LEU A 80 -5.04 0.37 -5.34
CA LEU A 80 -4.07 -0.36 -4.52
C LEU A 80 -4.61 -1.70 -4.03
N GLN A 81 -5.90 -1.78 -3.65
CA GLN A 81 -6.54 -3.06 -3.35
C GLN A 81 -6.48 -3.99 -4.57
N SER A 82 -6.81 -3.49 -5.76
CA SER A 82 -6.70 -4.27 -6.99
C SER A 82 -5.27 -4.74 -7.27
N VAL A 83 -4.25 -3.92 -7.00
CA VAL A 83 -2.83 -4.33 -7.10
C VAL A 83 -2.52 -5.47 -6.13
N VAL A 84 -2.94 -5.37 -4.87
CA VAL A 84 -2.72 -6.42 -3.86
C VAL A 84 -3.38 -7.72 -4.28
N MET A 85 -4.63 -7.66 -4.73
CA MET A 85 -5.38 -8.83 -5.22
C MET A 85 -4.72 -9.45 -6.45
N ALA A 86 -4.34 -8.64 -7.46
CA ALA A 86 -3.65 -9.13 -8.65
C ALA A 86 -2.32 -9.81 -8.31
N CYS A 87 -1.58 -9.29 -7.32
CA CYS A 87 -0.35 -9.92 -6.84
C CYS A 87 -0.62 -11.27 -6.15
N GLN A 88 -1.64 -11.35 -5.28
CA GLN A 88 -2.00 -12.57 -4.53
C GLN A 88 -2.52 -13.67 -5.45
N GLU A 89 -3.36 -13.33 -6.42
CA GLU A 89 -3.91 -14.24 -7.42
C GLU A 89 -2.92 -14.55 -8.57
N LYS A 90 -1.73 -13.91 -8.55
CA LYS A 90 -0.70 -14.04 -9.60
C LYS A 90 -1.22 -13.65 -11.00
N ASP A 91 -2.18 -12.72 -11.05
CA ASP A 91 -2.74 -12.20 -12.29
C ASP A 91 -1.87 -11.06 -12.84
N THR A 92 -0.86 -11.44 -13.61
CA THR A 92 0.08 -10.49 -14.22
C THR A 92 -0.56 -9.58 -15.27
N GLU A 93 -1.65 -9.99 -15.91
CA GLU A 93 -2.29 -9.17 -16.94
C GLU A 93 -3.09 -8.04 -16.32
N SER A 94 -3.86 -8.34 -15.26
CA SER A 94 -4.53 -7.29 -14.46
C SER A 94 -3.51 -6.36 -13.81
N LEU A 95 -2.40 -6.88 -13.31
CA LEU A 95 -1.35 -6.04 -12.72
C LEU A 95 -0.74 -5.07 -13.75
N LYS A 96 -0.55 -5.50 -15.01
CA LYS A 96 -0.09 -4.64 -16.11
C LYS A 96 -1.11 -3.57 -16.48
N SER A 97 -2.42 -3.90 -16.49
CA SER A 97 -3.45 -2.91 -16.82
C SER A 97 -3.63 -1.86 -15.73
N LEU A 98 -3.41 -2.22 -14.47
CA LEU A 98 -3.49 -1.30 -13.33
C LEU A 98 -2.35 -0.26 -13.31
N GLN A 99 -1.17 -0.60 -13.85
CA GLN A 99 -0.01 0.29 -13.85
C GLN A 99 -0.26 1.66 -14.53
N PRO A 100 -0.79 1.75 -15.77
CA PRO A 100 -1.10 3.04 -16.39
C PRO A 100 -2.23 3.80 -15.68
N GLU A 101 -3.17 3.10 -15.03
CA GLU A 101 -4.25 3.73 -14.26
C GLU A 101 -3.75 4.41 -12.98
N LEU A 102 -2.78 3.78 -12.30
CA LEU A 102 -2.12 4.33 -11.11
C LEU A 102 -1.09 5.41 -11.43
N TRP A 103 -0.49 5.39 -12.62
CA TRP A 103 0.61 6.28 -13.00
C TRP A 103 0.39 7.78 -12.69
N PRO A 104 -0.75 8.42 -13.05
CA PRO A 104 -0.98 9.84 -12.76
C PRO A 104 -1.27 10.13 -11.27
N LEU A 105 -1.53 9.10 -10.47
CA LEU A 105 -1.92 9.22 -9.06
C LEU A 105 -0.73 9.06 -8.11
N LEU A 106 0.38 8.52 -8.61
CA LEU A 106 1.56 8.17 -7.83
C LEU A 106 2.72 9.15 -8.07
N SER A 107 3.60 9.29 -7.07
CA SER A 107 4.87 9.98 -7.25
C SER A 107 5.81 9.19 -8.17
N ALA A 108 6.86 9.83 -8.70
CA ALA A 108 7.88 9.14 -9.51
C ALA A 108 8.53 7.96 -8.77
N GLU A 109 8.78 8.10 -7.46
CA GLU A 109 9.34 7.04 -6.62
C GLU A 109 8.36 5.87 -6.46
N GLN A 110 7.07 6.16 -6.24
CA GLN A 110 6.03 5.14 -6.13
C GLN A 110 5.77 4.43 -7.47
N ASN A 111 5.79 5.17 -8.57
CA ASN A 111 5.72 4.59 -9.92
C ASN A 111 6.90 3.67 -10.21
N HIS A 112 8.11 4.04 -9.77
CA HIS A 112 9.27 3.18 -9.86
C HIS A 112 9.08 1.88 -9.05
N LEU A 113 8.58 1.97 -7.81
CA LEU A 113 8.26 0.79 -7.01
C LEU A 113 7.22 -0.12 -7.70
N LEU A 114 6.13 0.46 -8.21
CA LEU A 114 5.09 -0.30 -8.93
C LEU A 114 5.67 -0.98 -10.18
N HIS A 115 6.56 -0.31 -10.90
CA HIS A 115 7.27 -0.91 -12.03
C HIS A 115 8.12 -2.11 -11.61
N LEU A 116 8.86 -2.01 -10.50
CA LEU A 116 9.62 -3.13 -9.97
C LEU A 116 8.70 -4.30 -9.56
N VAL A 117 7.54 -4.04 -8.95
CA VAL A 117 6.55 -5.08 -8.62
C VAL A 117 6.09 -5.82 -9.88
N VAL A 118 5.70 -5.08 -10.92
CA VAL A 118 5.27 -5.67 -12.21
C VAL A 118 6.40 -6.49 -12.83
N GLN A 119 7.62 -5.96 -12.85
CA GLN A 119 8.78 -6.64 -13.42
C GLN A 119 9.10 -7.94 -12.66
N GLU A 120 9.11 -7.89 -11.33
CA GLU A 120 9.40 -9.06 -10.48
C GLU A 120 8.37 -10.18 -10.69
N ARG A 121 7.10 -9.85 -10.95
CA ARG A 121 6.07 -10.84 -11.26
C ARG A 121 6.19 -11.47 -12.64
N ILE A 122 6.77 -10.75 -13.60
CA ILE A 122 7.00 -11.25 -14.98
C ILE A 122 8.32 -12.03 -15.05
N THR A 123 9.36 -11.54 -14.38
CA THR A 123 10.72 -12.10 -14.41
C THR A 123 11.30 -12.04 -12.99
N PRO A 124 11.02 -13.06 -12.17
CA PRO A 124 11.43 -13.06 -10.77
C PRO A 124 12.96 -13.08 -10.64
N SER A 125 13.46 -12.13 -9.84
CA SER A 125 14.86 -11.96 -9.50
C SER A 125 15.31 -13.15 -8.65
N GLY A 126 16.00 -14.11 -9.29
CA GLY A 126 16.43 -15.35 -8.64
C GLY A 126 16.35 -16.58 -9.54
N GLN A 127 15.78 -16.46 -10.73
CA GLN A 127 15.81 -17.52 -11.76
C GLN A 127 17.07 -17.49 -12.65
N GLY A 128 18.14 -16.84 -12.19
CA GLY A 128 19.42 -16.81 -12.89
C GLY A 128 20.37 -17.92 -12.45
N ILE A 129 20.43 -18.98 -13.29
CA ILE A 129 21.36 -20.15 -13.33
C ILE A 129 21.24 -21.17 -12.19
#